data_AF-A0A382LBJ6-F1
#
_entry.id   AF-A0A382LBJ6-F1
#
_cell.length_a   1.000
_cell.length_b   1.000
_cell.length_c   1.000
_cell.angle_alpha   90.00
_cell.angle_beta   90.00
_cell.angle_gamma   90.00
#
_symmetry.space_group_name_H-M   'P 1'
#
loop_
_entity.id
_entity.type
_entity.pdbx_description
1 polymer ?
#
loop_
_entity_poly.entity_id
_entity_poly.type
_entity_poly.pdbx_seq_one_letter_code
_entity_poly.pdbx_strand_id
1 'polypeptide(L)'
;VSVAGSLRRAKEIVKDIDIVISCTDPTAVSAAFVDAPDVVDVIGQGDRKTSVQLASGLQVDLRLVDDEHFATILHHFTGSKDHNVQLRTRALARGFRLNEYGL
;
A
#
# COMPACT_ATOMS: atom_id res chain seq x y z
N VAL A 1 1.63 8.30 -7.64
CA VAL A 1 1.71 6.82 -7.58
C VAL A 1 3.10 6.40 -7.14
N SER A 2 3.22 5.37 -6.30
CA SER A 2 4.51 4.77 -5.92
C SER A 2 4.33 3.29 -5.59
N VAL A 3 5.35 2.48 -5.91
CA VAL A 3 5.48 1.12 -5.37
C VAL A 3 5.88 1.20 -3.90
N ALA A 4 5.39 0.27 -3.09
CA ALA A 4 5.67 0.13 -1.66
C ALA A 4 6.18 -1.29 -1.36
N GLY A 5 6.02 -1.72 -0.11
CA GLY A 5 6.26 -3.10 0.27
C GLY A 5 7.71 -3.54 0.17
N SER A 6 7.86 -4.85 -0.01
CA SER A 6 9.16 -5.50 -0.14
C SER A 6 9.91 -5.11 -1.43
N LEU A 7 9.16 -4.83 -2.50
CA LEU A 7 9.71 -4.41 -3.78
C LEU A 7 10.41 -3.04 -3.66
N ARG A 8 9.81 -2.07 -2.98
CA ARG A 8 10.45 -0.76 -2.74
C ARG A 8 11.71 -0.85 -1.87
N ARG A 9 11.81 -1.87 -1.01
CA ARG A 9 13.01 -2.16 -0.20
C ARG A 9 14.06 -2.99 -0.96
N ALA A 10 13.87 -3.20 -2.27
CA ALA A 10 14.75 -3.98 -3.14
C ALA A 10 15.01 -5.40 -2.63
N LYS A 11 13.98 -6.06 -2.07
CA LYS A 11 14.07 -7.51 -1.82
C LYS A 11 14.08 -8.25 -3.16
N GLU A 12 14.99 -9.21 -3.28
CA GLU A 12 15.14 -10.04 -4.48
C GLU A 12 13.90 -10.92 -4.75
N ILE A 13 13.30 -11.46 -3.70
CA ILE A 13 12.09 -12.27 -3.77
C ILE A 13 10.97 -11.56 -3.01
N VAL A 14 9.86 -11.31 -3.73
CA VAL A 14 8.66 -10.66 -3.21
C VAL A 14 7.46 -11.60 -3.35
N LYS A 15 6.52 -11.51 -2.40
CA LYS A 15 5.30 -12.33 -2.40
C LYS A 15 4.21 -11.68 -3.25
N ASP A 16 4.11 -10.37 -3.16
CA ASP A 16 3.08 -9.51 -3.71
C ASP A 16 3.68 -8.14 -4.08
N ILE A 17 2.95 -7.37 -4.88
CA ILE A 17 3.27 -5.97 -5.18
C ILE A 17 2.29 -5.07 -4.43
N ASP A 18 2.83 -4.17 -3.60
CA ASP A 18 2.06 -3.11 -2.97
C ASP A 18 2.19 -1.81 -3.78
N ILE A 19 1.08 -1.16 -4.11
CA ILE A 19 1.03 0.13 -4.80
C ILE A 19 0.25 1.13 -3.95
N VAL A 20 0.80 2.32 -3.75
CA VAL A 20 0.13 3.45 -3.10
C VAL A 20 -0.10 4.56 -4.11
N ILE A 21 -1.35 5.04 -4.20
CA ILE A 21 -1.76 6.11 -5.10
C ILE A 21 -2.48 7.19 -4.29
N SER A 22 -1.97 8.42 -4.40
CA SER A 22 -2.72 9.63 -4.06
C SER A 22 -3.69 9.94 -5.20
N CYS A 23 -4.97 10.11 -4.91
CA CYS A 23 -5.99 10.43 -5.91
C CYS A 23 -7.19 11.17 -5.31
N THR A 24 -7.89 11.96 -6.13
CA THR A 24 -9.14 12.63 -5.75
C THR A 24 -10.39 11.80 -6.03
N ASP A 25 -10.29 10.79 -6.91
CA ASP A 25 -11.39 9.89 -7.27
C ASP A 25 -10.97 8.41 -7.10
N PRO A 26 -11.08 7.86 -5.88
CA PRO A 26 -10.72 6.47 -5.61
C PRO A 26 -11.55 5.45 -6.42
N THR A 27 -12.82 5.75 -6.68
CA THR A 27 -13.73 4.84 -7.39
C THR A 27 -13.29 4.66 -8.83
N ALA A 28 -12.98 5.74 -9.53
CA ALA A 28 -12.50 5.68 -10.91
C ALA A 28 -11.16 4.92 -11.01
N VAL A 29 -10.24 5.17 -10.08
CA VAL A 29 -8.93 4.48 -10.06
C VAL A 29 -9.08 3.00 -9.74
N SER A 30 -9.94 2.63 -8.78
CA SER A 30 -10.22 1.22 -8.45
C SER A 30 -10.84 0.48 -9.64
N ALA A 31 -11.80 1.10 -10.34
CA ALA A 31 -12.42 0.52 -11.53
C ALA A 31 -11.39 0.29 -12.65
N ALA A 32 -10.56 1.29 -12.96
CA ALA A 32 -9.50 1.16 -13.97
C ALA A 32 -8.45 0.10 -13.58
N PHE A 33 -8.17 -0.06 -12.29
CA PHE A 33 -7.23 -1.05 -11.80
C PHE A 33 -7.76 -2.48 -11.95
N VAL A 34 -9.05 -2.71 -11.67
CA VAL A 34 -9.70 -4.02 -11.83
C VAL A 34 -9.85 -4.39 -13.31
N ASP A 35 -10.10 -3.42 -14.18
CA ASP A 35 -10.27 -3.63 -15.63
C ASP A 35 -8.93 -3.75 -16.40
N ALA A 36 -7.80 -3.74 -15.70
CA ALA A 36 -6.49 -3.82 -16.34
C ALA A 36 -6.32 -5.18 -17.08
N PRO A 37 -5.73 -5.20 -18.30
CA PRO A 37 -5.73 -6.39 -19.16
C PRO A 37 -5.11 -7.67 -18.56
N ASP A 38 -4.15 -7.51 -17.65
CA ASP A 38 -3.44 -8.63 -17.03
C ASP A 38 -4.14 -9.17 -15.77
N VAL A 39 -5.22 -8.53 -15.32
CA VAL A 39 -6.00 -8.96 -14.16
C VAL A 39 -6.89 -10.13 -14.54
N VAL A 40 -6.77 -11.23 -13.79
CA VAL A 40 -7.56 -12.46 -14.01
C VAL A 40 -8.54 -12.76 -12.88
N ASP A 41 -8.34 -12.17 -11.69
CA ASP A 41 -9.27 -12.31 -10.57
C ASP A 41 -9.21 -11.09 -9.64
N VAL A 42 -10.35 -10.76 -9.02
CA VAL A 42 -10.48 -9.71 -8.01
C VAL A 42 -10.61 -10.37 -6.65
N ILE A 43 -9.50 -10.40 -5.91
CA ILE A 43 -9.43 -11.02 -4.58
C ILE A 43 -10.25 -10.24 -3.56
N GLY A 44 -10.28 -8.90 -3.69
CA GLY A 44 -11.10 -8.05 -2.84
C GLY A 44 -11.12 -6.61 -3.29
N GLN A 45 -12.27 -5.97 -3.15
CA GLN A 45 -12.46 -4.57 -3.54
C GLN A 45 -13.26 -3.85 -2.45
N GLY A 46 -12.66 -2.82 -1.86
CA GLY A 46 -13.32 -1.88 -0.97
C GLY A 46 -12.92 -0.45 -1.32
N ASP A 47 -13.45 0.52 -0.59
CA ASP A 47 -13.40 1.94 -0.95
C ASP A 47 -11.99 2.49 -1.21
N ARG A 48 -11.01 2.04 -0.43
CA ARG A 48 -9.60 2.51 -0.50
C ARG A 48 -8.57 1.39 -0.62
N LYS A 49 -9.03 0.16 -0.79
CA LYS A 49 -8.16 -1.00 -1.00
C LYS A 49 -8.74 -1.88 -2.10
N THR A 50 -7.90 -2.24 -3.06
CA THR A 50 -8.25 -3.25 -4.07
C THR A 50 -7.11 -4.24 -4.20
N SER A 51 -7.42 -5.53 -4.23
CA SER A 51 -6.47 -6.62 -4.36
C SER A 51 -6.88 -7.45 -5.57
N VAL A 52 -5.94 -7.65 -6.51
CA VAL A 52 -6.15 -8.40 -7.74
C VAL A 52 -5.08 -9.46 -7.92
N GLN A 53 -5.42 -10.49 -8.69
CA GLN A 53 -4.51 -11.53 -9.14
C GLN A 53 -4.20 -11.30 -10.61
N LEU A 54 -2.92 -11.23 -10.97
CA LEU A 54 -2.50 -11.16 -12.38
C LEU A 54 -2.42 -12.54 -13.02
N ALA A 55 -2.48 -12.59 -14.35
CA ALA A 55 -2.30 -13.81 -15.15
C ALA A 55 -0.97 -14.55 -14.87
N SER A 56 0.05 -13.82 -14.41
CA SER A 56 1.34 -14.38 -13.98
C SER A 56 1.28 -15.17 -12.67
N GLY A 57 0.16 -15.12 -11.93
CA GLY A 57 0.06 -15.67 -10.58
C GLY A 57 0.56 -14.72 -9.49
N LEU A 58 0.95 -13.47 -9.83
CA LEU A 58 1.33 -12.45 -8.86
C LEU A 58 0.12 -11.65 -8.33
N GLN A 59 0.02 -11.50 -7.01
CA GLN A 59 -0.97 -10.64 -6.38
C GLN A 59 -0.49 -9.18 -6.34
N VAL A 60 -1.39 -8.25 -6.64
CA VAL A 60 -1.15 -6.80 -6.54
C VAL A 60 -2.19 -6.16 -5.62
N ASP A 61 -1.70 -5.48 -4.58
CA ASP A 61 -2.49 -4.74 -3.61
C ASP A 61 -2.37 -3.23 -3.89
N LEU A 62 -3.50 -2.62 -4.25
CA LEU A 62 -3.66 -1.19 -4.44
C LEU A 62 -4.20 -0.53 -3.16
N ARG A 63 -3.56 0.57 -2.75
CA ARG A 63 -3.98 1.48 -1.68
C ARG A 63 -4.22 2.87 -2.25
N LEU A 64 -5.43 3.38 -2.04
CA LEU A 64 -5.84 4.70 -2.48
C LEU A 64 -5.91 5.62 -1.26
N VAL A 65 -5.31 6.80 -1.37
CA VAL A 65 -5.21 7.75 -0.26
C VAL A 65 -5.40 9.18 -0.74
N ASP A 66 -5.75 10.05 0.20
CA ASP A 66 -5.73 11.49 -0.01
C ASP A 66 -4.27 11.99 0.01
N ASP A 67 -4.00 13.10 -0.68
CA ASP A 67 -2.63 13.56 -0.92
C ASP A 67 -1.86 13.89 0.38
N GLU A 68 -2.57 14.44 1.38
CA GLU A 68 -2.00 14.75 2.69
C GLU A 68 -1.49 13.51 3.45
N HIS A 69 -2.03 12.33 3.15
CA HIS A 69 -1.65 11.07 3.79
C HIS A 69 -0.68 10.24 2.96
N PHE A 70 -0.32 10.71 1.75
CA PHE A 70 0.50 9.92 0.83
C PHE A 70 1.85 9.54 1.43
N ALA A 71 2.55 10.49 2.05
CA ALA A 71 3.88 10.24 2.61
C ALA A 71 3.85 9.28 3.80
N THR A 72 2.88 9.43 4.71
CA THR A 72 2.77 8.61 5.92
C THR A 72 2.34 7.18 5.59
N ILE A 73 1.37 7.04 4.68
CA ILE A 73 0.92 5.74 4.19
C ILE A 73 2.02 5.05 3.37
N LEU A 74 2.71 5.78 2.47
CA LEU A 74 3.83 5.22 1.72
C LEU A 74 4.94 4.71 2.65
N HIS A 75 5.28 5.47 3.69
CA HIS A 75 6.23 5.02 4.71
C HIS A 75 5.73 3.75 5.41
N HIS A 76 4.47 3.75 5.87
CA HIS A 76 3.87 2.61 6.55
C HIS A 76 3.91 1.33 5.69
N PHE A 77 3.46 1.41 4.44
CA PHE A 77 3.44 0.27 3.51
C PHE A 77 4.82 -0.08 2.96
N THR A 78 5.78 0.86 2.95
CA THR A 78 7.19 0.51 2.70
C THR A 78 7.71 -0.41 3.78
N GLY A 79 7.32 -0.22 5.05
CA GLY A 79 7.75 -1.08 6.15
C GLY A 79 9.27 -1.17 6.31
N SER A 80 9.84 -2.30 6.74
CA SER A 80 9.19 -3.58 7.08
C SER A 80 8.30 -3.47 8.34
N LYS A 81 7.58 -4.55 8.66
CA LYS A 81 6.81 -4.65 9.91
C LYS A 81 7.67 -4.33 11.14
N ASP A 82 8.88 -4.88 11.21
CA ASP A 82 9.79 -4.67 12.34
C ASP A 82 10.27 -3.21 12.43
N HIS A 83 10.56 -2.59 11.28
CA HIS A 83 10.89 -1.17 11.21
C HIS A 83 9.75 -0.30 11.76
N ASN A 84 8.51 -0.58 11.33
CA ASN A 84 7.32 0.13 11.82
C ASN A 84 7.11 -0.07 13.33
N VAL A 85 7.32 -1.30 13.85
CA VAL A 85 7.22 -1.58 15.30
C VAL A 85 8.25 -0.77 16.07
N GLN A 86 9.51 -0.76 15.65
CA GLN A 86 10.56 0.00 16.33
C GLN A 86 10.28 1.50 16.35
N LEU A 87 9.80 2.07 15.24
CA LEU A 87 9.43 3.48 15.18
C LEU A 87 8.24 3.81 16.09
N ARG A 88 7.22 2.94 16.13
CA ARG A 88 6.08 3.09 17.05
C ARG A 88 6.52 3.05 18.51
N THR A 89 7.39 2.10 18.87
CA THR A 89 7.96 2.01 20.23
C THR A 89 8.73 3.28 20.59
N ARG A 90 9.54 3.82 19.67
CA ARG A 90 10.27 5.08 19.88
C ARG A 90 9.33 6.28 20.05
N ALA A 91 8.27 6.36 19.25
CA ALA A 91 7.27 7.42 19.36
C ALA A 91 6.58 7.38 20.73
N LEU A 92 6.14 6.20 21.16
CA LEU A 92 5.49 6.00 22.47
C LEU A 92 6.41 6.37 23.63
N ALA A 93 7.69 6.00 23.58
CA ALA A 93 8.68 6.38 24.60
C ALA A 93 8.88 7.91 24.71
N ARG A 94 8.49 8.66 23.68
CA ARG A 94 8.54 10.14 23.63
C ARG A 94 7.18 10.79 23.85
N GLY A 95 6.14 10.03 24.18
CA GLY A 95 4.77 10.53 24.36
C GLY A 95 3.99 10.78 23.08
N PHE A 96 4.47 10.33 21.93
CA PHE A 96 3.79 10.45 20.63
C PHE A 96 3.08 9.15 20.22
N ARG A 97 2.17 9.21 19.24
CA ARG A 97 1.45 8.03 18.72
C ARG A 97 1.54 7.92 17.20
N LEU A 98 2.57 7.23 16.73
CA LEU A 98 2.74 6.93 15.31
C LEU A 98 1.77 5.85 14.80
N ASN A 99 0.96 6.19 13.81
CA ASN A 99 0.10 5.28 13.05
C ASN A 99 0.36 5.41 11.53
N GLU A 100 -0.50 4.82 10.71
CA GLU A 100 -0.39 4.85 9.25
C GLU A 100 -0.75 6.21 8.62
N TYR A 101 -1.49 7.06 9.33
CA TYR A 101 -1.88 8.41 8.90
C TYR A 101 -0.91 9.49 9.38
N GLY A 102 -0.12 9.26 10.43
CA GLY A 102 0.83 10.24 10.96
C GLY A 102 1.34 9.94 12.36
N LEU A 103 2.11 10.89 12.91
CA LEU A 103 2.65 10.88 14.28
C LEU A 103 1.68 11.48 15.30
#